data_AF-E4YCK8-F1
#
_entry.id   AF-E4YCK8-F1
#
_cell.length_a   1.000
_cell.length_b   1.000
_cell.length_c   1.000
_cell.angle_alpha   90.00
_cell.angle_beta   90.00
_cell.angle_gamma   90.00
#
_symmetry.space_group_name_H-M   'P 1'
#
loop_
_entity.id
_entity.type
_entity.pdbx_description
1 polymer ?
#
loop_
_entity_poly.entity_id
_entity_poly.type
_entity_poly.pdbx_seq_one_letter_code
_entity_poly.pdbx_strand_id
1 'polypeptide(L)'
;MPIHLSMESREILRAVIRSVTTLSDHKSEVFICAWAPNSYLLASGSGDSTTLDVDWKDDTIFASCSTGKKIHVCQMGRSTPVITFTGHENEVNAIKWDPSGELLASCSDDKTLKLWRINSERYIHNLCAHQSEIYTIKWSPAGSDSSLPNQDLLLASACFDSTVRL
;
A
#
# COMPACT_ATOMS: atom_id res chain seq x y z
N MET A 1 -0.66 -5.95 14.85
CA MET A 1 -1.53 -5.91 13.68
C MET A 1 -2.95 -6.13 14.18
N PRO A 2 -3.90 -5.22 13.91
CA PRO A 2 -4.96 -5.68 13.04
C PRO A 2 -5.21 -4.67 11.93
N ILE A 3 -4.96 -5.10 10.69
CA ILE A 3 -5.75 -4.63 9.57
C ILE A 3 -7.04 -5.44 9.64
N HIS A 4 -8.15 -4.73 9.79
CA HIS A 4 -9.46 -5.37 9.78
C HIS A 4 -9.91 -5.52 8.33
N LEU A 5 -10.18 -6.77 7.97
CA LEU A 5 -10.75 -7.17 6.70
C LEU A 5 -12.25 -7.39 6.98
N SER A 6 -13.09 -6.50 6.49
CA SER A 6 -14.55 -6.65 6.66
C SER A 6 -15.15 -7.45 5.49
N MET A 7 -16.13 -8.28 5.85
CA MET A 7 -16.73 -9.43 5.17
C MET A 7 -17.12 -9.35 3.68
N GLU A 8 -17.06 -10.53 3.05
CA GLU A 8 -17.96 -10.98 1.97
C GLU A 8 -19.39 -11.24 2.52
N SER A 9 -20.43 -10.69 1.88
CA SER A 9 -21.64 -11.44 1.49
C SER A 9 -22.74 -10.50 0.97
N ARG A 10 -23.21 -10.77 -0.27
CA ARG A 10 -24.53 -10.53 -0.89
C ARG A 10 -25.28 -9.18 -0.76
N GLU A 11 -24.94 -8.26 0.14
CA GLU A 11 -25.60 -6.95 0.27
C GLU A 11 -25.02 -5.86 -0.65
N ILE A 12 -23.73 -5.96 -0.99
CA ILE A 12 -23.06 -4.97 -1.87
C ILE A 12 -23.56 -5.07 -3.32
N LEU A 13 -24.06 -6.24 -3.74
CA LEU A 13 -24.54 -6.49 -5.10
C LEU A 13 -25.83 -5.73 -5.50
N ARG A 14 -26.42 -4.92 -4.61
CA ARG A 14 -27.60 -4.07 -4.93
C ARG A 14 -27.43 -2.58 -4.67
N ALA A 15 -26.25 -2.13 -4.26
CA ALA A 15 -25.99 -0.71 -4.05
C ALA A 15 -25.57 -0.02 -5.36
N VAL A 16 -26.53 0.18 -6.26
CA VAL A 16 -26.54 1.46 -7.01
C VAL A 16 -26.54 2.55 -5.94
N ILE A 17 -25.67 3.56 -6.02
CA ILE A 17 -25.56 4.76 -5.13
C ILE A 17 -26.92 5.16 -4.49
N ARG A 18 -27.38 4.46 -3.45
CA ARG A 18 -28.73 4.57 -2.88
C ARG A 18 -28.78 4.26 -1.38
N SER A 19 -27.72 3.69 -0.82
CA SER A 19 -27.59 3.45 0.62
C SER A 19 -26.13 3.55 1.06
N VAL A 20 -25.90 4.11 2.25
CA VAL A 20 -24.61 4.18 2.92
C VAL A 20 -24.58 3.08 3.99
N THR A 21 -23.54 2.26 4.00
CA THR A 21 -23.31 1.22 5.04
C THR A 21 -22.14 1.65 5.92
N THR A 22 -22.33 1.63 7.24
CA THR A 22 -21.27 1.96 8.22
C THR A 22 -20.62 0.67 8.74
N LEU A 23 -19.29 0.60 8.68
CA LEU A 23 -18.46 -0.46 9.25
C LEU A 23 -17.70 0.09 10.47
N SER A 24 -17.83 -0.52 11.64
CA SER A 24 -17.37 0.06 12.93
C SER A 24 -16.47 -0.89 13.73
N ASP A 25 -15.56 -1.58 13.06
CA ASP A 25 -14.71 -2.60 13.70
C ASP A 25 -13.44 -2.03 14.37
N HIS A 26 -12.98 -0.86 13.95
CA HIS A 26 -11.82 -0.18 14.54
C HIS A 26 -12.21 0.59 15.82
N LYS A 27 -11.28 0.66 16.77
CA LYS A 27 -11.38 1.35 18.07
C LYS A 27 -10.67 2.72 18.07
N SER A 28 -9.93 3.06 17.01
CA SER A 28 -9.26 4.34 16.77
C SER A 28 -9.57 4.86 15.36
N GLU A 29 -9.09 6.05 15.04
CA GLU A 29 -9.19 6.70 13.75
C GLU A 29 -8.75 5.77 12.62
N VAL A 30 -9.55 5.72 11.55
CA VAL A 30 -9.25 4.98 10.32
C VAL A 30 -8.58 5.96 9.35
N PHE A 31 -7.35 5.66 8.97
CA PHE A 31 -6.56 6.54 8.09
C PHE A 31 -6.65 6.15 6.63
N ILE A 32 -6.85 4.85 6.35
CA ILE A 32 -6.79 4.32 4.99
C ILE A 32 -7.79 3.18 4.79
N CYS A 33 -8.32 3.09 3.58
CA CYS A 33 -9.00 1.90 3.09
C CYS A 33 -8.65 1.65 1.62
N ALA A 34 -8.60 0.37 1.23
CA ALA A 34 -8.26 -0.06 -0.12
C ALA A 34 -9.09 -1.28 -0.50
N TRP A 35 -9.74 -1.20 -1.67
CA TRP A 35 -10.41 -2.35 -2.27
C TRP A 35 -9.39 -3.27 -2.92
N ALA A 36 -9.63 -4.57 -2.80
CA ALA A 36 -8.94 -5.56 -3.62
C ALA A 36 -9.33 -5.39 -5.10
N PRO A 37 -8.45 -5.70 -6.06
CA PRO A 37 -8.62 -5.28 -7.44
C PRO A 37 -9.83 -5.89 -8.15
N ASN A 38 -10.14 -7.17 -7.91
CA ASN A 38 -11.19 -7.91 -8.64
C ASN A 38 -12.20 -8.58 -7.70
N SER A 39 -12.29 -8.15 -6.45
CA SER A 39 -13.20 -8.69 -5.45
C SER A 39 -13.84 -7.61 -4.59
N TYR A 40 -14.85 -8.00 -3.81
CA TYR A 40 -15.51 -7.12 -2.84
C TYR A 40 -14.82 -7.14 -1.47
N LEU A 41 -13.50 -7.36 -1.45
CA LEU A 41 -12.71 -7.31 -0.23
C LEU A 41 -12.22 -5.88 0.01
N LEU A 42 -12.45 -5.38 1.23
CA LEU A 42 -11.96 -4.09 1.67
C LEU A 42 -10.97 -4.29 2.82
N ALA A 43 -9.76 -3.77 2.65
CA ALA A 43 -8.82 -3.62 3.75
C ALA A 43 -8.92 -2.21 4.32
N SER A 44 -8.82 -2.08 5.64
CA SER A 44 -8.79 -0.80 6.32
C SER A 44 -7.71 -0.77 7.40
N GLY A 45 -6.97 0.35 7.45
CA GLY A 45 -5.90 0.59 8.41
C GLY A 45 -6.27 1.69 9.41
N SER A 46 -5.98 1.46 10.68
CA SER A 46 -6.32 2.35 11.80
C SER A 46 -5.12 2.63 12.70
N GLY A 47 -5.21 3.73 13.46
CA GLY A 47 -4.31 4.08 14.57
C GLY A 47 -4.18 2.99 15.63
N ASP A 48 -5.16 2.10 15.77
CA ASP A 48 -5.10 0.92 16.66
C ASP A 48 -3.88 0.02 16.38
N SER A 49 -3.37 0.04 15.16
CA SER A 49 -2.13 -0.64 14.78
C SER A 49 -1.16 0.24 14.04
N THR A 50 -1.31 1.56 14.16
CA THR A 50 -0.41 2.56 13.56
C THR A 50 -0.26 2.41 12.04
N THR A 51 -1.22 1.77 11.37
CA THR A 51 -1.16 1.51 9.92
C THR A 51 -1.41 2.82 9.17
N LEU A 52 -0.48 3.18 8.28
CA LEU A 52 -0.53 4.42 7.51
C LEU A 52 -1.04 4.20 6.08
N ASP A 53 -0.67 3.08 5.45
CA ASP A 53 -1.10 2.76 4.08
C ASP A 53 -1.28 1.25 3.89
N VAL A 54 -2.14 0.90 2.95
CA VAL A 54 -2.44 -0.47 2.53
C VAL A 54 -2.59 -0.48 1.02
N ASP A 55 -2.00 -1.48 0.38
CA ASP A 55 -2.16 -1.68 -1.06
C ASP A 55 -2.24 -3.15 -1.43
N TRP A 56 -3.20 -3.49 -2.29
CA TRP A 56 -3.43 -4.87 -2.72
C TRP A 56 -2.59 -5.19 -3.94
N LYS A 57 -1.91 -6.34 -3.90
CA LYS A 57 -1.21 -6.90 -5.06
C LYS A 57 -2.18 -7.66 -5.95
N ASP A 58 -3.06 -8.43 -5.33
CA ASP A 58 -4.11 -9.24 -5.92
C ASP A 58 -5.20 -9.47 -4.87
N ASP A 59 -6.26 -10.22 -5.16
CA ASP A 59 -7.36 -10.44 -4.20
C ASP A 59 -6.99 -11.28 -2.96
N THR A 60 -5.76 -11.78 -2.89
CA THR A 60 -5.30 -12.65 -1.81
C THR A 60 -4.11 -12.10 -1.03
N ILE A 61 -3.34 -11.20 -1.62
CA ILE A 61 -2.13 -10.62 -1.06
C ILE A 61 -2.23 -9.10 -1.04
N PHE A 62 -1.92 -8.52 0.12
CA PHE A 62 -1.79 -7.08 0.29
C PHE A 62 -0.54 -6.75 1.10
N ALA A 63 -0.07 -5.53 0.97
CA ALA A 63 0.98 -4.98 1.81
C ALA A 63 0.40 -3.90 2.72
N SER A 64 1.07 -3.69 3.85
CA SER A 64 0.74 -2.64 4.81
C SER A 64 2.00 -2.03 5.39
N CYS A 65 1.95 -0.74 5.67
CA CYS A 65 3.03 -0.04 6.35
C CYS A 65 2.52 0.72 7.58
N SER A 66 3.41 0.97 8.53
CA SER A 66 3.09 1.62 9.79
C SER A 66 4.22 2.52 10.27
N THR A 67 4.02 3.19 11.40
CA THR A 67 5.06 3.96 12.10
C THR A 67 6.25 3.09 12.55
N GLY A 68 6.07 1.75 12.59
CA GLY A 68 7.07 0.78 13.03
C GLY A 68 8.26 0.53 12.08
N LYS A 69 8.48 1.38 11.07
CA LYS A 69 9.58 1.32 10.07
C LYS A 69 9.58 0.07 9.18
N LYS A 70 8.57 -0.78 9.32
CA LYS A 70 8.45 -2.07 8.65
C LYS A 70 7.28 -2.05 7.69
N ILE A 71 7.38 -2.90 6.68
CA ILE A 71 6.28 -3.18 5.77
C ILE A 71 5.97 -4.66 5.90
N HIS A 72 4.69 -4.98 6.09
CA HIS A 72 4.21 -6.35 6.18
C HIS A 72 3.44 -6.70 4.93
N VAL A 73 3.86 -7.77 4.24
CA VAL A 73 3.07 -8.42 3.18
C VAL A 73 2.28 -9.54 3.83
N CYS A 74 0.97 -9.51 3.61
CA CYS A 74 0.01 -10.38 4.26
C CYS A 74 -0.78 -11.15 3.20
N GLN A 75 -1.16 -12.36 3.55
CA GLN A 75 -2.00 -13.21 2.70
C GLN A 75 -3.29 -13.54 3.45
N MET A 76 -4.41 -13.46 2.74
CA MET A 76 -5.72 -13.82 3.27
C MET A 76 -5.72 -15.24 3.86
N GLY A 77 -6.36 -15.39 5.03
CA GLY A 77 -6.42 -16.66 5.75
C GLY A 77 -5.18 -17.00 6.58
N ARG A 78 -4.11 -16.19 6.55
CA ARG A 78 -2.95 -16.35 7.43
C ARG A 78 -3.01 -15.38 8.61
N SER A 79 -2.62 -15.86 9.78
CA SER A 79 -2.55 -15.04 11.01
C SER A 79 -1.26 -14.24 11.14
N THR A 80 -0.27 -14.49 10.28
CA THR A 80 1.04 -13.84 10.31
C THR A 80 1.43 -13.35 8.91
N PRO A 81 2.22 -12.26 8.81
CA PRO A 81 2.75 -11.79 7.53
C PRO A 81 3.55 -12.88 6.82
N VAL A 82 3.40 -12.98 5.51
CA VAL A 82 4.21 -13.88 4.67
C VAL A 82 5.62 -13.32 4.46
N ILE A 83 5.74 -12.00 4.41
CA ILE A 83 7.02 -11.29 4.30
C ILE A 83 6.98 -10.06 5.21
N THR A 84 8.12 -9.75 5.82
CA THR A 84 8.33 -8.48 6.51
C THR A 84 9.55 -7.81 5.92
N PHE A 85 9.35 -6.68 5.23
CA PHE A 85 10.46 -5.87 4.73
C PHE A 85 10.96 -4.96 5.84
N THR A 86 12.28 -4.98 6.04
CA THR A 86 13.01 -4.17 7.00
C THR A 86 14.11 -3.40 6.30
N GLY A 87 14.32 -2.14 6.67
CA GLY A 87 15.42 -1.33 6.13
C GLY A 87 15.14 0.16 6.03
N HIS A 88 13.90 0.60 6.25
CA HIS A 88 13.62 2.01 6.54
C HIS A 88 14.08 2.36 7.95
N GLU A 89 14.55 3.58 8.12
CA GLU A 89 15.09 4.07 9.40
C GLU A 89 14.09 4.94 10.17
N ASN A 90 12.95 5.27 9.54
CA ASN A 90 11.85 6.01 10.14
C ASN A 90 10.49 5.51 9.64
N GLU A 91 9.40 6.19 10.00
CA GLU A 91 8.02 5.85 9.63
C GLU A 91 7.87 5.64 8.12
N VAL A 92 7.11 4.62 7.72
CA VAL A 92 6.83 4.35 6.31
C VAL A 92 5.44 4.88 5.97
N ASN A 93 5.41 5.95 5.18
CA ASN A 93 4.21 6.76 4.97
C ASN A 93 3.28 6.20 3.91
N ALA A 94 3.85 5.63 2.85
CA ALA A 94 3.07 5.03 1.77
C ALA A 94 3.79 3.85 1.12
N ILE A 95 3.00 2.94 0.57
CA ILE A 95 3.42 1.77 -0.17
C ILE A 95 2.54 1.56 -1.40
N LYS A 96 3.12 1.18 -2.53
CA LYS A 96 2.34 0.86 -3.74
C LYS A 96 2.93 -0.29 -4.51
N TRP A 97 2.12 -1.30 -4.81
CA TRP A 97 2.45 -2.34 -5.77
C TRP A 97 2.51 -1.73 -7.15
N ASP A 98 3.48 -2.16 -7.94
CA ASP A 98 3.51 -1.81 -9.34
C ASP A 98 2.37 -2.51 -10.09
N PRO A 99 2.04 -2.08 -11.32
CA PRO A 99 0.94 -2.64 -12.08
C PRO A 99 1.06 -4.15 -12.36
N SER A 100 2.27 -4.71 -12.39
CA SER A 100 2.50 -6.15 -12.54
C SER A 100 2.39 -6.93 -11.23
N GLY A 101 2.48 -6.25 -10.09
CA GLY A 101 2.52 -6.84 -8.75
C GLY A 101 3.85 -7.50 -8.39
N GLU A 102 4.90 -7.34 -9.20
CA GLU A 102 6.23 -7.90 -8.95
C GLU A 102 7.06 -7.05 -7.98
N LEU A 103 6.84 -5.74 -8.00
CA LEU A 103 7.57 -4.74 -7.24
C LEU A 103 6.64 -4.03 -6.25
N LEU A 104 7.14 -3.83 -5.04
CA LEU A 104 6.53 -2.90 -4.08
C LEU A 104 7.43 -1.68 -3.97
N ALA A 105 6.87 -0.48 -4.11
CA ALA A 105 7.54 0.76 -3.74
C ALA A 105 7.12 1.20 -2.34
N SER A 106 8.01 1.85 -1.62
CA SER A 106 7.72 2.50 -0.33
C SER A 106 8.43 3.83 -0.19
N CYS A 107 7.84 4.73 0.60
CA CYS A 107 8.43 6.01 0.96
C CYS A 107 8.34 6.28 2.46
N SER A 108 9.26 7.10 2.99
CA SER A 108 9.44 7.23 4.43
C SER A 108 9.90 8.63 4.85
N ASP A 109 9.70 8.92 6.13
CA ASP A 109 10.32 10.05 6.84
C ASP A 109 11.86 9.98 6.87
N ASP A 110 12.45 8.82 6.57
CA ASP A 110 13.89 8.69 6.38
C ASP A 110 14.41 9.30 5.06
N LYS A 111 13.51 9.96 4.31
CA LYS A 111 13.81 10.69 3.07
C LYS A 111 14.16 9.78 1.89
N THR A 112 13.92 8.49 2.03
CA THR A 112 14.22 7.50 0.99
C THR A 112 12.96 6.89 0.36
N LEU A 113 13.09 6.56 -0.92
CA LEU A 113 12.23 5.60 -1.60
C LEU A 113 12.96 4.25 -1.64
N LYS A 114 12.23 3.17 -1.38
CA LYS A 114 12.77 1.81 -1.55
C LYS A 114 11.88 1.00 -2.47
N LEU A 115 12.53 0.20 -3.32
CA LEU A 115 11.85 -0.80 -4.14
C LEU A 115 12.17 -2.18 -3.61
N TRP A 116 11.14 -3.02 -3.50
CA TRP A 116 11.21 -4.37 -2.95
C TRP A 116 10.70 -5.36 -3.99
N ARG A 117 11.29 -6.55 -4.01
CA ARG A 117 10.78 -7.68 -4.79
C ARG A 117 10.46 -8.83 -3.85
N ILE A 118 9.34 -9.49 -4.06
CA ILE A 118 8.98 -10.72 -3.35
C ILE A 118 10.10 -11.75 -3.59
N ASN A 119 10.64 -12.33 -2.52
CA ASN A 119 11.81 -13.25 -2.50
C ASN A 119 13.20 -12.61 -2.50
N SER A 120 13.33 -11.29 -2.44
CA SER A 120 14.63 -10.65 -2.16
C SER A 120 14.80 -10.44 -0.65
N GLU A 121 15.99 -10.73 -0.13
CA GLU A 121 16.32 -10.55 1.30
C GLU A 121 16.41 -9.06 1.69
N ARG A 122 16.61 -8.17 0.71
CA ARG A 122 16.73 -6.72 0.88
C ARG A 122 15.98 -5.98 -0.23
N TYR A 123 15.76 -4.68 -0.03
CA TYR A 123 15.38 -3.77 -1.12
C TYR A 123 16.34 -3.90 -2.30
N ILE A 124 15.79 -3.80 -3.51
CA ILE A 124 16.57 -3.82 -4.76
C ILE A 124 17.09 -2.42 -5.11
N HIS A 125 16.38 -1.38 -4.67
CA HIS A 125 16.81 0.01 -4.82
C HIS A 125 16.55 0.80 -3.54
N ASN A 126 17.45 1.74 -3.25
CA ASN A 126 17.31 2.74 -2.20
C ASN A 126 17.66 4.11 -2.80
N LEU A 127 16.64 4.92 -3.02
CA LEU A 127 16.77 6.21 -3.69
C LEU A 127 16.62 7.31 -2.65
N CYS A 128 17.69 8.09 -2.45
CA CYS A 128 17.64 9.33 -1.66
C CYS A 128 17.00 10.44 -2.50
N ALA A 129 15.70 10.26 -2.79
CA ALA A 129 15.00 11.06 -3.78
C ALA A 129 14.78 12.50 -3.29
N HIS A 130 14.69 12.75 -1.98
CA HIS A 130 14.32 14.06 -1.43
C HIS A 130 15.20 14.48 -0.25
N GLN A 131 15.10 15.75 0.15
CA GLN A 131 15.83 16.31 1.30
C GLN A 131 15.01 16.32 2.60
N SER A 132 13.75 15.91 2.53
CA SER A 132 12.81 15.80 3.65
C SER A 132 11.91 14.57 3.50
N GLU A 133 10.97 14.41 4.42
CA GLU A 133 9.99 13.34 4.54
C GLU A 133 9.18 13.18 3.25
N ILE A 134 9.03 11.94 2.79
CA ILE A 134 8.25 11.63 1.58
C ILE A 134 6.89 11.08 1.99
N TYR A 135 5.82 11.75 1.59
CA TYR A 135 4.46 11.44 2.07
C TYR A 135 3.67 10.51 1.19
N THR A 136 3.90 10.55 -0.12
CA THR A 136 3.13 9.71 -1.05
C THR A 136 3.94 9.33 -2.27
N ILE A 137 3.55 8.19 -2.85
CA ILE A 137 4.09 7.64 -4.08
C ILE A 137 2.98 7.05 -4.94
N LYS A 138 3.17 7.10 -6.26
CA LYS A 138 2.25 6.51 -7.25
C LYS A 138 3.00 6.00 -8.46
N TRP A 139 2.75 4.76 -8.84
CA TRP A 139 3.18 4.23 -10.12
C TRP A 139 2.36 4.84 -11.26
N SER A 140 3.01 5.09 -12.40
CA SER A 140 2.30 5.32 -13.66
C SER A 140 1.51 4.07 -14.05
N PRO A 141 0.39 4.20 -14.80
CA PRO A 141 -0.43 3.06 -15.21
C PRO A 141 0.21 2.20 -16.33
N ALA A 142 1.48 2.43 -16.66
CA ALA A 142 2.16 1.68 -17.70
C ALA A 142 2.27 0.19 -17.29
N GLY A 143 1.80 -0.72 -18.15
CA GLY A 143 2.02 -2.16 -17.97
C GLY A 143 0.90 -2.97 -17.30
N SER A 144 -0.18 -2.37 -16.78
CA SER A 144 -1.33 -3.17 -16.29
C SER A 144 -2.29 -3.63 -17.40
N ASP A 145 -2.42 -2.87 -18.50
CA ASP A 145 -3.20 -3.22 -19.70
C ASP A 145 -3.19 -2.07 -20.74
N SER A 146 -2.16 -1.21 -20.74
CA SER A 146 -2.26 0.08 -21.41
C SER A 146 -2.11 -0.01 -22.93
N SER A 147 -3.03 0.68 -23.61
CA SER A 147 -3.05 1.05 -25.03
C SER A 147 -1.82 1.82 -25.55
N LEU A 148 -0.71 1.84 -24.79
CA LEU A 148 0.55 2.51 -25.06
C LEU A 148 1.73 1.58 -24.72
N PRO A 149 2.00 0.56 -25.55
CA PRO A 149 2.90 -0.57 -25.25
C PRO A 149 4.40 -0.23 -25.21
N ASN A 150 4.79 1.03 -25.01
CA ASN A 150 6.18 1.49 -25.15
C ASN A 150 6.53 2.66 -24.21
N GLN A 151 5.87 2.78 -23.07
CA GLN A 151 6.22 3.79 -22.05
C GLN A 151 6.95 3.13 -20.88
N ASP A 152 8.02 3.79 -20.43
CA ASP A 152 8.73 3.41 -19.21
C ASP A 152 7.78 3.49 -18.01
N LEU A 153 7.86 2.50 -17.12
CA LEU A 153 7.15 2.53 -15.84
C LEU A 153 7.80 3.58 -14.93
N LEU A 154 7.07 4.67 -14.67
CA LEU A 154 7.52 5.76 -13.81
C LEU A 154 6.96 5.64 -12.39
N LEU A 155 7.70 6.20 -11.42
CA LEU A 155 7.28 6.29 -10.01
C LEU A 155 7.31 7.74 -9.57
N ALA A 156 6.12 8.32 -9.36
CA ALA A 156 6.02 9.66 -8.80
C ALA A 156 6.17 9.64 -7.27
N SER A 157 6.87 10.62 -6.71
CA SER A 157 6.97 10.86 -5.26
C SER A 157 6.75 12.33 -4.90
N ALA A 158 6.08 12.61 -3.78
CA ALA A 158 5.87 13.95 -3.26
C ALA A 158 6.35 14.09 -1.82
N CYS A 159 7.01 15.22 -1.52
CA CYS A 159 7.77 15.43 -0.30
C CYS A 159 7.39 16.71 0.43
N PHE A 160 7.65 16.74 1.74
CA PHE A 160 7.55 17.93 2.59
C PHE A 160 8.38 19.12 2.09
N ASP A 161 9.46 18.88 1.34
CA ASP A 161 10.30 19.93 0.73
C ASP A 161 9.61 20.69 -0.42
N SER A 162 8.31 20.51 -0.61
CA SER A 162 7.48 21.13 -1.66
C SER A 162 7.83 20.67 -3.07
N THR A 163 8.53 19.54 -3.23
CA THR A 163 8.87 18.98 -4.55
C THR A 163 8.11 17.70 -4.87
N VAL A 164 7.91 17.49 -6.17
CA VAL A 164 7.44 16.23 -6.77
C VAL A 164 8.53 15.74 -7.74
N ARG A 165 8.81 14.44 -7.73
CA ARG A 165 9.78 13.78 -8.63
C ARG A 165 9.12 12.60 -9.35
N LEU A 166 9.66 12.22 -10.50
CA LEU A 166 9.26 11.09 -11.35
C LEU A 166 10.42 10.12 -11.53
#